data_AF-A0A2C5YZ21-F1
#
_entry.id   AF-A0A2C5YZ21-F1
#
_cell.length_a   1.000
_cell.length_b   1.000
_cell.length_c   1.000
_cell.angle_alpha   90.00
_cell.angle_beta   90.00
_cell.angle_gamma   90.00
#
_symmetry.space_group_name_H-M   'P 1'
#
loop_
_entity.id
_entity.type
_entity.pdbx_description
1 polymer ?
#
loop_
_entity_poly.entity_id
_entity_poly.type
_entity_poly.pdbx_seq_one_letter_code
_entity_poly.pdbx_strand_id
1 'polypeptide(L)'
;MVSCRYTRSISASGPALMKPSTDFAVQMLSTRLVRLATLRSSLIAPASHRLLSTTQRQSFFPNEHSTKRVLDEKYPDPPRLTEAEDPGMNGGYINPPYIKRQFRDPYADWWDPQERRNFGEPVHEDNDRLAIFSPYEYTWTTPGPGFVMLMAFVSVFLGLSAIVYYNYPDRVSYPREFEGGLERELGGPGAHRARMAGDPDP
;
A
#
# COMPACT_ATOMS: atom_id res chain seq x y z
N MET A 1 -34.52 -16.09 19.60
CA MET A 1 -33.88 -15.23 20.63
C MET A 1 -33.44 -16.12 21.78
N VAL A 2 -32.18 -16.56 21.79
CA VAL A 2 -31.62 -17.44 22.83
C VAL A 2 -30.65 -16.57 23.64
N SER A 3 -31.04 -16.25 24.87
CA SER A 3 -30.28 -15.41 25.80
C SER A 3 -29.51 -16.32 26.77
N CYS A 4 -28.20 -16.42 26.58
CA CYS A 4 -27.31 -17.10 27.51
C CYS A 4 -26.70 -16.04 28.45
N ARG A 5 -27.21 -15.94 29.69
CA ARG A 5 -26.66 -15.06 30.73
C ARG A 5 -25.70 -15.87 31.60
N TYR A 6 -24.42 -15.53 31.51
CA TYR A 6 -23.37 -16.07 32.38
C TYR A 6 -23.31 -15.23 33.66
N THR A 7 -23.64 -15.83 34.80
CA THR A 7 -23.46 -15.25 36.14
C THR A 7 -22.15 -15.76 36.71
N ARG A 8 -21.23 -14.86 37.08
CA ARG A 8 -20.06 -15.20 37.91
C ARG A 8 -20.02 -14.28 39.13
N SER A 9 -20.11 -14.93 40.28
CA SER A 9 -20.12 -14.35 41.62
C SER A 9 -18.76 -13.80 42.02
N ILE A 10 -18.82 -12.67 42.72
CA ILE A 10 -17.72 -11.96 43.37
C ILE A 10 -17.26 -12.75 44.61
N SER A 11 -15.94 -12.86 44.82
CA SER A 11 -15.35 -13.17 46.12
C SER A 11 -14.21 -12.19 46.39
N ALA A 12 -14.45 -11.25 47.29
CA ALA A 12 -13.49 -10.29 47.78
C ALA A 12 -12.80 -10.84 49.02
N SER A 13 -11.47 -10.82 49.03
CA SER A 13 -10.66 -10.99 50.23
C SER A 13 -9.37 -10.21 50.09
N GLY A 14 -9.31 -9.03 50.71
CA GLY A 14 -8.05 -8.51 51.28
C GLY A 14 -7.72 -9.28 52.57
N PRO A 15 -6.62 -8.99 53.30
CA PRO A 15 -5.88 -7.72 53.34
C PRO A 15 -4.34 -7.88 53.38
N ALA A 16 -3.59 -6.78 53.32
CA ALA A 16 -2.51 -6.44 54.26
C ALA A 16 -1.51 -5.41 53.69
N LEU A 17 -1.59 -4.24 54.29
CA LEU A 17 -0.64 -3.14 54.46
C LEU A 17 0.84 -3.59 54.65
N MET A 18 1.77 -3.09 53.81
CA MET A 18 3.21 -3.05 54.12
C MET A 18 3.83 -1.81 53.44
N LYS A 19 4.65 -1.08 54.21
CA LYS A 19 5.14 0.30 54.02
C LYS A 19 6.27 0.43 52.98
N PRO A 20 6.56 1.66 52.47
CA PRO A 20 7.59 1.90 51.46
C PRO A 20 8.99 1.94 52.08
N SER A 21 9.96 1.28 51.44
CA SER A 21 11.40 1.47 51.71
C SER A 21 12.04 2.16 50.52
N THR A 22 12.57 3.35 50.79
CA THR A 22 13.57 4.07 50.02
C THR A 22 14.86 3.26 49.89
N ASP A 23 15.71 3.69 48.96
CA ASP A 23 17.11 3.28 48.75
C ASP A 23 17.31 2.14 47.74
N PHE A 24 17.39 2.52 46.46
CA PHE A 24 18.29 1.82 45.56
C PHE A 24 19.31 2.80 44.98
N ALA A 25 20.55 2.57 45.41
CA ALA A 25 21.72 3.35 45.14
C ALA A 25 22.06 3.40 43.65
N VAL A 26 22.50 4.59 43.22
CA VAL A 26 23.23 4.84 41.98
C VAL A 26 24.53 4.04 42.01
N GLN A 27 24.59 2.90 41.29
CA GLN A 27 25.87 2.26 40.99
C GLN A 27 26.45 2.85 39.71
N MET A 28 27.41 3.75 39.92
CA MET A 28 28.38 4.18 38.93
C MET A 28 29.19 2.98 38.44
N LEU A 29 28.96 2.54 37.20
CA LEU A 29 29.84 1.58 36.53
C LEU A 29 31.02 2.33 35.91
N SER A 30 32.15 2.18 36.59
CA SER A 30 33.46 2.70 36.27
C SER A 30 33.97 2.23 34.90
N THR A 31 34.47 3.21 34.16
CA THR A 31 35.17 3.16 32.88
C THR A 31 36.35 2.19 32.91
N ARG A 32 36.38 1.20 32.01
CA ARG A 32 37.64 0.64 31.50
C ARG A 32 37.55 0.41 30.00
N LEU A 33 38.11 1.37 29.26
CA LEU A 33 38.41 1.27 27.84
C LEU A 33 39.55 0.26 27.65
N VAL A 34 39.25 -0.89 27.07
CA VAL A 34 40.27 -1.80 26.53
C VAL A 34 40.49 -1.41 25.08
N ARG A 35 41.59 -0.70 24.80
CA ARG A 35 42.12 -0.49 23.45
C ARG A 35 42.81 -1.79 23.01
N LEU A 36 42.26 -2.50 22.03
CA LEU A 36 43.04 -3.48 21.26
C LEU A 36 43.33 -2.91 19.87
N ALA A 37 44.60 -2.98 19.50
CA ALA A 37 45.18 -2.44 18.29
C ALA A 37 44.69 -3.19 17.04
N THR A 38 44.36 -2.41 16.01
CA THR A 38 44.10 -2.89 14.64
C THR A 38 45.37 -3.47 14.04
N LEU A 39 45.38 -4.79 13.77
CA LEU A 39 46.30 -5.37 12.80
C LEU A 39 45.54 -5.65 11.51
N ARG A 40 45.75 -4.77 10.53
CA ARG A 40 45.41 -5.00 9.12
C ARG A 40 46.42 -5.98 8.55
N SER A 41 46.05 -7.25 8.48
CA SER A 41 46.69 -8.23 7.61
C SER A 41 45.82 -8.39 6.36
N SER A 42 46.17 -7.63 5.32
CA SER A 42 45.83 -7.96 3.94
C SER A 42 46.47 -9.31 3.60
N LEU A 43 45.68 -10.24 3.06
CA LEU A 43 45.96 -11.04 1.85
C LEU A 43 45.09 -12.31 1.83
N ILE A 44 44.41 -12.48 0.68
CA ILE A 44 43.81 -13.72 0.16
C ILE A 44 42.50 -14.15 0.86
N ALA A 45 41.40 -13.54 0.43
CA ALA A 45 40.11 -14.22 0.46
C ALA A 45 40.15 -15.34 -0.61
N PRO A 46 40.11 -16.64 -0.26
CA PRO A 46 39.65 -17.61 -1.23
C PRO A 46 38.22 -17.20 -1.57
N ALA A 47 37.95 -17.00 -2.86
CA ALA A 47 36.60 -16.78 -3.35
C ALA A 47 35.71 -17.91 -2.80
N SER A 48 34.99 -17.61 -1.74
CA SER A 48 33.87 -18.42 -1.30
C SER A 48 32.91 -18.39 -2.47
N HIS A 49 32.95 -19.43 -3.30
CA HIS A 49 31.90 -19.72 -4.25
C HIS A 49 30.62 -19.69 -3.42
N ARG A 50 29.86 -18.59 -3.50
CA ARG A 50 28.52 -18.54 -2.95
C ARG A 50 27.77 -19.57 -3.76
N LEU A 51 27.72 -20.79 -3.23
CA LEU A 51 26.80 -21.81 -3.71
C LEU A 51 25.45 -21.13 -3.63
N LEU A 52 24.92 -20.74 -4.79
CA LEU A 52 23.57 -20.23 -4.90
C LEU A 52 22.71 -21.28 -4.20
N SER A 53 21.94 -20.86 -3.20
CA SER A 53 20.98 -21.73 -2.53
C SER A 53 20.19 -22.43 -3.62
N THR A 54 20.32 -23.75 -3.73
CA THR A 54 19.48 -24.53 -4.64
C THR A 54 18.07 -24.28 -4.15
N THR A 55 17.32 -23.44 -4.88
CA THR A 55 15.93 -23.18 -4.54
C THR A 55 15.24 -24.52 -4.69
N GLN A 56 14.96 -25.17 -3.55
CA GLN A 56 14.21 -26.41 -3.49
C GLN A 56 12.83 -26.12 -4.06
N ARG A 57 12.67 -26.30 -5.38
CA ARG A 57 11.36 -26.42 -6.02
C ARG A 57 10.79 -27.79 -5.66
N GLN A 58 10.51 -28.02 -4.37
CA GLN A 58 9.58 -29.07 -4.02
C GLN A 58 8.19 -28.54 -4.34
N SER A 59 7.76 -28.79 -5.58
CA SER A 59 6.36 -28.72 -5.91
C SER A 59 5.62 -29.70 -4.99
N PHE A 60 4.55 -29.26 -4.34
CA PHE A 60 3.70 -30.10 -3.48
C PHE A 60 2.97 -31.22 -4.23
N PHE A 61 3.16 -31.33 -5.55
CA PHE A 61 2.54 -32.32 -6.40
C PHE A 61 3.43 -33.56 -6.58
N PRO A 62 2.85 -34.77 -6.54
CA PRO A 62 3.59 -36.00 -6.80
C PRO A 62 4.24 -35.97 -8.19
N ASN A 63 5.39 -36.64 -8.33
CA ASN A 63 6.16 -36.69 -9.58
C ASN A 63 5.33 -37.18 -10.78
N GLU A 64 4.28 -37.97 -10.55
CA GLU A 64 3.33 -38.43 -11.57
C GLU A 64 2.57 -37.32 -12.28
N HIS A 65 2.50 -36.11 -11.72
CA HIS A 65 1.78 -34.98 -12.33
C HIS A 65 2.69 -33.80 -12.69
N SER A 66 3.86 -33.71 -12.05
CA SER A 66 4.78 -32.58 -12.20
C SER A 66 5.97 -32.86 -13.12
N THR A 67 6.22 -34.12 -13.47
CA THR A 67 7.32 -34.48 -14.36
C THR A 67 7.10 -33.86 -15.74
N LYS A 68 8.13 -33.25 -16.32
CA LYS A 68 8.09 -32.62 -17.65
C LYS A 68 7.46 -33.53 -18.71
N ARG A 69 7.77 -34.83 -18.72
CA ARG A 69 7.17 -35.80 -19.65
C ARG A 69 5.65 -35.86 -19.58
N VAL A 70 5.08 -35.85 -18.37
CA VAL A 70 3.63 -35.88 -18.16
C VAL A 70 3.00 -34.56 -18.57
N LEU A 71 3.68 -33.44 -18.30
CA LEU A 71 3.22 -32.12 -18.74
C LEU A 71 3.24 -32.01 -20.26
N ASP A 72 4.32 -32.45 -20.92
CA ASP A 72 4.45 -32.42 -22.38
C ASP A 72 3.43 -33.36 -23.06
N GLU A 73 3.09 -34.49 -22.44
CA GLU A 73 2.03 -35.41 -22.92
C GLU A 73 0.64 -34.78 -22.78
N LYS A 74 0.36 -34.11 -21.65
CA LYS A 74 -0.94 -33.52 -21.36
C LYS A 74 -1.17 -32.19 -22.08
N TYR A 75 -0.11 -31.44 -22.30
CA TYR A 75 -0.10 -30.10 -22.87
C TYR A 75 0.97 -30.04 -23.96
N PRO A 76 0.69 -30.58 -25.16
CA PRO A 76 1.64 -30.52 -26.26
C PRO A 76 1.90 -29.05 -26.65
N ASP A 77 3.09 -28.79 -27.20
CA ASP A 77 3.46 -27.45 -27.66
C ASP A 77 2.46 -26.95 -28.72
N PRO A 78 1.95 -25.71 -28.60
CA PRO A 78 1.03 -25.16 -29.57
C PRO A 78 1.72 -25.00 -30.94
N PRO A 79 0.95 -25.04 -32.04
CA PRO A 79 1.50 -24.81 -33.37
C PRO A 79 2.13 -23.42 -33.44
N ARG A 80 3.33 -23.33 -34.02
CA ARG A 80 3.99 -22.04 -34.27
C ARG A 80 3.35 -21.42 -35.52
N LEU A 81 2.51 -20.41 -35.30
CA LEU A 81 1.91 -19.64 -36.38
C LEU A 81 2.91 -18.64 -36.93
N THR A 82 2.87 -18.40 -38.23
CA THR A 82 3.65 -17.32 -38.85
C THR A 82 3.00 -15.96 -38.58
N GLU A 83 3.77 -14.88 -38.67
CA GLU A 83 3.28 -13.50 -38.50
C GLU A 83 2.09 -13.17 -39.43
N ALA A 84 2.03 -13.81 -40.61
CA ALA A 84 0.95 -13.64 -41.57
C ALA A 84 -0.35 -14.36 -41.14
N GLU A 85 -0.24 -15.45 -40.38
CA GLU A 85 -1.37 -16.24 -39.88
C GLU A 85 -1.88 -15.73 -38.54
N ASP A 86 -0.99 -15.14 -37.72
CA ASP A 86 -1.28 -14.59 -36.40
C ASP A 86 -0.68 -13.19 -36.22
N PRO A 87 -1.29 -12.16 -36.85
CA PRO A 87 -0.84 -10.77 -36.70
C PRO A 87 -1.09 -10.21 -35.29
N GLY A 88 -1.90 -10.89 -34.47
CA GLY A 88 -2.15 -10.51 -33.07
C GLY A 88 -1.17 -11.13 -32.09
N MET A 89 -0.30 -12.04 -32.54
CA MET A 89 0.59 -12.85 -31.72
C MET A 89 -0.16 -13.56 -30.56
N ASN A 90 -1.41 -13.97 -30.80
CA ASN A 90 -2.30 -14.53 -29.78
C ASN A 90 -2.33 -16.06 -29.78
N GLY A 91 -1.50 -16.72 -30.60
CA GLY A 91 -1.42 -18.17 -30.70
C GLY A 91 -2.60 -18.80 -31.42
N GLY A 92 -3.31 -18.05 -32.27
CA GLY A 92 -4.51 -18.52 -32.97
C GLY A 92 -5.74 -18.61 -32.06
N TYR A 93 -5.72 -17.90 -30.94
CA TYR A 93 -6.82 -17.85 -30.00
C TYR A 93 -8.01 -17.10 -30.61
N ILE A 94 -9.21 -17.67 -30.49
CA ILE A 94 -10.44 -17.06 -31.01
C ILE A 94 -10.77 -15.86 -30.12
N ASN A 95 -10.49 -14.66 -30.61
CA ASN A 95 -10.71 -13.45 -29.85
C ASN A 95 -12.10 -12.84 -30.17
N PRO A 96 -13.10 -12.95 -29.27
CA PRO A 96 -14.39 -12.29 -29.46
C PRO A 96 -14.24 -10.76 -29.45
N PRO A 97 -15.27 -10.00 -29.86
CA PRO A 97 -15.22 -8.53 -29.83
C PRO A 97 -14.89 -7.97 -28.44
N TYR A 98 -14.11 -6.88 -28.42
CA TYR A 98 -13.74 -6.15 -27.20
C TYR A 98 -14.97 -5.41 -26.64
N ILE A 99 -15.78 -6.11 -25.84
CA ILE A 99 -17.00 -5.57 -25.22
C ILE A 99 -16.97 -5.93 -23.74
N LYS A 100 -17.07 -4.91 -22.88
CA LYS A 100 -17.12 -5.11 -21.44
C LYS A 100 -18.40 -5.84 -21.03
N ARG A 101 -18.29 -6.81 -20.12
CA ARG A 101 -19.43 -7.61 -19.61
C ARG A 101 -20.50 -6.76 -18.92
N GLN A 102 -20.11 -5.59 -18.42
CA GLN A 102 -21.02 -4.59 -17.86
C GLN A 102 -22.15 -4.19 -18.82
N PHE A 103 -21.88 -4.15 -20.13
CA PHE A 103 -22.87 -3.77 -21.15
C PHE A 103 -23.72 -4.94 -21.65
N ARG A 104 -23.44 -6.17 -21.20
CA ARG A 104 -24.32 -7.30 -21.47
C ARG A 104 -25.61 -7.15 -20.68
N ASP A 105 -26.68 -7.71 -21.24
CA ASP A 105 -28.01 -7.67 -20.63
C ASP A 105 -27.97 -8.21 -19.18
N PRO A 106 -28.29 -7.38 -18.17
CA PRO A 106 -28.30 -7.81 -16.79
C PRO A 106 -29.45 -8.76 -16.44
N TYR A 107 -30.49 -8.85 -17.28
CA TYR A 107 -31.70 -9.62 -17.00
C TYR A 107 -31.78 -10.95 -17.77
N ALA A 108 -30.80 -11.25 -18.61
CA ALA A 108 -30.74 -12.53 -19.31
C ALA A 108 -30.38 -13.69 -18.36
N ASP A 109 -30.86 -14.89 -18.69
CA ASP A 109 -30.57 -16.13 -17.96
C ASP A 109 -29.15 -16.66 -18.27
N TRP A 110 -28.15 -16.04 -17.64
CA TRP A 110 -26.75 -16.47 -17.76
C TRP A 110 -26.45 -17.72 -16.94
N TRP A 111 -25.56 -18.59 -17.43
CA TRP A 111 -25.04 -19.72 -16.64
C TRP A 111 -24.28 -19.26 -15.40
N ASP A 112 -23.48 -18.20 -15.54
CA ASP A 112 -22.86 -17.45 -14.45
C ASP A 112 -23.48 -16.05 -14.40
N PRO A 113 -24.45 -15.81 -13.49
CA PRO A 113 -25.12 -14.52 -13.37
C PRO A 113 -24.20 -13.39 -12.90
N GLN A 114 -23.13 -13.70 -12.15
CA GLN A 114 -22.23 -12.69 -11.60
C GLN A 114 -21.38 -12.08 -12.71
N GLU A 115 -20.76 -12.92 -13.53
CA GLU A 115 -19.93 -12.51 -14.66
C GLU A 115 -20.72 -12.35 -15.97
N ARG A 116 -22.04 -12.55 -15.95
CA ARG A 116 -22.95 -12.50 -17.11
C ARG A 116 -22.41 -13.31 -18.30
N ARG A 117 -22.13 -14.59 -18.05
CA ARG A 117 -21.48 -15.50 -19.00
C ARG A 117 -22.17 -16.85 -19.12
N ASN A 118 -22.18 -17.38 -20.34
CA ASN A 118 -22.59 -18.75 -20.63
C ASN A 118 -21.42 -19.74 -20.60
N PHE A 119 -21.71 -20.98 -20.25
CA PHE A 119 -20.70 -22.04 -20.26
C PHE A 119 -20.20 -22.30 -21.68
N GLY A 120 -18.88 -22.38 -21.87
CA GLY A 120 -18.26 -22.68 -23.16
C GLY A 120 -18.21 -21.52 -24.17
N GLU A 121 -18.65 -20.31 -23.81
CA GLU A 121 -18.47 -19.14 -24.67
C GLU A 121 -16.97 -18.78 -24.79
N PRO A 122 -16.47 -18.41 -25.99
CA PRO A 122 -15.12 -17.88 -26.14
C PRO A 122 -14.91 -16.65 -25.26
N VAL A 123 -13.79 -16.62 -24.54
CA VAL A 123 -13.43 -15.54 -23.62
C VAL A 123 -12.44 -14.63 -24.32
N HIS A 124 -12.61 -13.31 -24.23
CA HIS A 124 -11.64 -12.35 -24.79
C HIS A 124 -10.27 -12.50 -24.10
N GLU A 125 -9.17 -12.20 -24.81
CA GLU A 125 -7.83 -12.31 -24.22
C GLU A 125 -7.64 -11.39 -23.00
N ASP A 126 -8.04 -10.12 -23.14
CA ASP A 126 -8.09 -9.10 -22.09
C ASP A 126 -9.34 -9.23 -21.19
N ASN A 127 -9.77 -10.45 -20.89
CA ASN A 127 -10.97 -10.67 -20.08
C ASN A 127 -10.82 -10.18 -18.63
N ASP A 128 -9.60 -10.01 -18.11
CA ASP A 128 -9.35 -9.37 -16.82
C ASP A 128 -9.80 -7.90 -16.80
N ARG A 129 -9.64 -7.20 -17.93
CA ARG A 129 -10.12 -5.82 -18.13
C ARG A 129 -11.58 -5.76 -18.54
N LEU A 130 -12.07 -6.75 -19.26
CA LEU A 130 -13.48 -6.81 -19.70
C LEU A 130 -14.41 -7.49 -18.68
N ALA A 131 -13.86 -8.07 -17.61
CA ALA A 131 -14.58 -8.69 -16.50
C ALA A 131 -15.55 -7.71 -15.82
N ILE A 132 -16.56 -8.24 -15.12
CA ILE A 132 -17.49 -7.38 -14.37
C ILE A 132 -16.79 -6.65 -13.22
N PHE A 133 -15.74 -7.27 -12.65
CA PHE A 133 -14.96 -6.74 -11.53
C PHE A 133 -13.90 -5.71 -11.93
N SER A 134 -13.73 -5.44 -13.22
CA SER A 134 -12.85 -4.38 -13.67
C SER A 134 -13.50 -2.99 -13.49
N PRO A 135 -12.71 -1.90 -13.44
CA PRO A 135 -13.22 -0.55 -13.20
C PRO A 135 -14.42 -0.19 -14.07
N TYR A 136 -15.52 0.23 -13.45
CA TYR A 136 -16.81 0.49 -14.10
C TYR A 136 -16.68 1.52 -15.23
N GLU A 137 -17.30 1.24 -16.38
CA GLU A 137 -17.27 2.11 -17.55
C GLU A 137 -18.52 3.00 -17.58
N TYR A 138 -18.32 4.31 -17.57
CA TYR A 138 -19.40 5.29 -17.56
C TYR A 138 -19.70 5.79 -18.98
N THR A 139 -20.95 5.66 -19.44
CA THR A 139 -21.35 6.01 -20.82
C THR A 139 -22.00 7.39 -20.96
N TRP A 140 -22.20 8.12 -19.87
CA TRP A 140 -22.89 9.41 -19.91
C TRP A 140 -22.03 10.54 -20.50
N THR A 141 -20.69 10.45 -20.40
CA THR A 141 -19.75 11.43 -20.94
C THR A 141 -18.47 10.74 -21.40
N THR A 142 -17.74 11.36 -22.34
CA THR A 142 -16.42 10.87 -22.76
C THR A 142 -15.32 11.45 -21.86
N PRO A 143 -14.14 10.81 -21.78
CA PRO A 143 -13.06 11.25 -20.89
C PRO A 143 -12.61 12.70 -21.11
N GLY A 144 -12.62 13.19 -22.36
CA GLY A 144 -12.21 14.56 -22.71
C GLY A 144 -13.10 15.64 -22.05
N PRO A 145 -14.40 15.71 -22.40
CA PRO A 145 -15.35 16.61 -21.75
C PRO A 145 -15.44 16.41 -20.23
N GLY A 146 -15.43 15.16 -19.74
CA GLY A 146 -15.43 14.87 -18.30
C GLY A 146 -14.24 15.51 -17.58
N PHE A 147 -13.06 15.45 -18.17
CA PHE A 147 -11.87 16.11 -17.65
C PHE A 147 -12.00 17.65 -17.67
N VAL A 148 -12.54 18.22 -18.76
CA VAL A 148 -12.79 19.67 -18.84
C VAL A 148 -13.74 20.13 -17.73
N MET A 149 -14.81 19.39 -17.46
CA MET A 149 -15.76 19.72 -16.38
C MET A 149 -15.09 19.67 -15.00
N LEU A 150 -14.32 18.62 -14.72
CA LEU A 150 -13.57 18.48 -13.47
C LEU A 150 -12.58 19.64 -13.28
N MET A 151 -11.79 19.94 -14.31
CA MET A 151 -10.76 20.98 -14.25
C MET A 151 -11.36 22.38 -14.19
N ALA A 152 -12.47 22.64 -14.90
CA ALA A 152 -13.21 23.88 -14.77
C ALA A 152 -13.70 24.09 -13.33
N PHE A 153 -14.25 23.06 -12.70
CA PHE A 153 -14.67 23.13 -11.30
C PHE A 153 -13.49 23.43 -10.36
N VAL A 154 -12.41 22.65 -10.47
CA VAL A 154 -11.22 22.81 -9.61
C VAL A 154 -10.58 24.18 -9.82
N SER A 155 -10.43 24.63 -11.06
CA SER A 155 -9.82 25.93 -11.38
C SER A 155 -10.65 27.10 -10.87
N VAL A 156 -11.99 27.07 -10.99
CA VAL A 156 -12.85 28.13 -10.46
C VAL A 156 -12.79 28.15 -8.94
N PHE A 157 -12.86 26.98 -8.29
CA PHE A 157 -12.83 26.89 -6.83
C PHE A 157 -11.49 27.38 -6.25
N LEU A 158 -10.37 26.88 -6.77
CA LEU A 158 -9.05 27.29 -6.32
C LEU A 158 -8.70 28.71 -6.75
N GLY A 159 -9.13 29.14 -7.93
CA GLY A 159 -8.97 30.50 -8.43
C GLY A 159 -9.68 31.51 -7.54
N LEU A 160 -10.94 31.26 -7.19
CA LEU A 160 -11.67 32.11 -6.25
C LEU A 160 -11.01 32.11 -4.87
N SER A 161 -10.62 30.95 -4.36
CA SER A 161 -9.95 30.84 -3.06
C SER A 161 -8.63 31.63 -3.03
N ALA A 162 -7.84 31.57 -4.10
CA ALA A 162 -6.61 32.33 -4.24
C ALA A 162 -6.88 33.83 -4.32
N ILE A 163 -7.86 34.26 -5.12
CA ILE A 163 -8.25 35.68 -5.22
C ILE A 163 -8.66 36.21 -3.84
N VAL A 164 -9.50 35.47 -3.12
CA VAL A 164 -9.89 35.85 -1.75
C VAL A 164 -8.66 35.93 -0.85
N TYR A 165 -7.79 34.92 -0.86
CA TYR A 165 -6.58 34.90 -0.04
C TYR A 165 -5.67 36.12 -0.28
N TYR A 166 -5.44 36.51 -1.53
CA TYR A 166 -4.58 37.66 -1.86
C TYR A 166 -5.22 39.02 -1.58
N ASN A 167 -6.55 39.10 -1.55
CA ASN A 167 -7.27 40.36 -1.32
C ASN A 167 -7.79 40.50 0.12
N TYR A 168 -7.64 39.46 0.94
CA TYR A 168 -8.12 39.50 2.31
C TYR A 168 -7.20 40.41 3.14
N PRO A 169 -7.75 41.40 3.88
CA PRO A 169 -6.93 42.25 4.72
C PRO A 169 -6.30 41.44 5.85
N ASP A 170 -5.09 41.84 6.24
CA ASP A 170 -4.43 41.26 7.40
C ASP A 170 -5.26 41.47 8.67
N ARG A 171 -5.05 40.57 9.62
CA ARG A 171 -5.73 40.66 10.91
C ARG A 171 -5.34 41.96 11.61
N VAL A 172 -6.33 42.65 12.18
CA VAL A 172 -6.13 43.91 12.92
C VAL A 172 -5.41 43.68 14.27
N SER A 173 -5.29 42.43 14.73
CA SER A 173 -4.63 42.09 15.97
C SER A 173 -3.13 41.82 15.78
N TYR A 174 -2.32 42.44 16.64
CA TYR A 174 -0.92 42.06 16.78
C TYR A 174 -0.79 40.59 17.18
N PRO A 175 0.20 39.86 16.65
CA PRO A 175 0.55 38.53 17.13
C PRO A 175 0.78 38.54 18.65
N ARG A 176 0.38 37.47 19.32
CA ARG A 176 0.69 37.33 20.75
C ARG A 176 2.19 37.17 20.94
N GLU A 177 2.76 38.07 21.73
CA GLU A 177 4.15 38.01 22.13
C GLU A 177 4.31 37.19 23.40
N PHE A 178 5.47 36.55 23.53
CA PHE A 178 5.83 35.80 24.71
C PHE A 178 7.25 36.11 25.17
N GLU A 179 7.48 36.01 26.48
CA GLU A 179 8.77 36.29 27.10
C GLU A 179 9.85 35.35 26.53
N GLY A 180 10.93 35.92 25.99
CA GLY A 180 12.05 35.17 25.41
C GLY A 180 11.66 34.22 24.27
N GLY A 181 10.52 34.44 23.60
CA GLY A 181 10.05 33.62 22.47
C GLY A 181 9.77 32.15 22.80
N LEU A 182 9.61 31.81 24.09
CA LEU A 182 9.55 30.43 24.59
C LEU A 182 10.71 29.55 24.07
N GLU A 183 11.88 30.13 23.83
CA GLU A 183 12.99 29.40 23.21
C GLU A 183 13.39 28.16 24.03
N ARG A 184 13.37 28.26 25.37
CA ARG A 184 13.68 27.13 26.24
C ARG A 184 12.61 26.04 26.19
N GLU A 185 11.35 26.43 26.11
CA GLU A 185 10.19 25.54 26.14
C GLU A 185 9.93 24.88 24.78
N LEU A 186 10.28 25.53 23.66
CA LEU A 186 10.04 25.07 22.30
C LEU A 186 11.18 24.22 21.70
N GLY A 187 12.20 23.86 22.49
CA GLY A 187 13.26 22.94 22.07
C GLY A 187 14.67 23.54 22.01
N GLY A 188 14.85 24.74 22.54
CA GLY A 188 16.16 25.35 22.71
C GLY A 188 16.74 25.99 21.45
N PRO A 189 18.05 26.32 21.46
CA PRO A 189 18.70 27.04 20.37
C PRO A 189 18.62 26.24 19.06
N GLY A 190 17.86 26.75 18.09
CA GLY A 190 17.65 26.12 16.77
C GLY A 190 16.22 25.67 16.48
N ALA A 191 15.33 25.67 17.47
CA ALA A 191 13.90 25.46 17.23
C ALA A 191 13.19 26.74 16.77
N HIS A 192 12.07 26.60 16.06
CA HIS A 192 11.27 27.76 15.63
C HIS A 192 10.64 28.43 16.86
N ARG A 193 11.18 29.59 17.24
CA ARG A 193 10.72 30.37 18.40
C ARG A 193 9.35 31.01 18.17
N ALA A 194 8.65 31.30 19.25
CA ALA A 194 7.49 32.18 19.22
C ALA A 194 7.93 33.66 19.12
N ARG A 195 7.01 34.52 18.67
CA ARG A 195 7.22 35.99 18.64
C ARG A 195 7.56 36.51 20.03
N MET A 196 8.56 37.40 20.10
CA MET A 196 8.93 38.11 21.33
C MET A 196 8.88 39.63 21.11
N ALA A 197 8.83 40.38 22.22
CA ALA A 197 8.90 41.83 22.17
C ALA A 197 10.21 42.32 21.50
N GLY A 198 10.08 43.21 20.52
CA GLY A 198 11.20 43.74 19.75
C GLY A 198 11.48 43.03 18.41
N ASP A 199 10.71 41.99 18.08
CA ASP A 199 10.70 41.45 16.71
C ASP A 199 10.08 42.44 15.73
N PRO A 200 10.55 42.51 14.47
CA PRO A 200 10.01 43.44 13.46
C PRO A 200 8.51 43.20 13.27
N ASP A 201 7.72 44.27 13.13
CA ASP A 201 6.28 44.18 12.92
C ASP A 201 5.96 43.27 11.71
N PRO A 202 4.88 42.45 11.81
CA PRO A 202 4.50 41.50 10.78
C PRO A 202 4.03 42.18 9.49
#